data_AF-A0A7V8Y978-F1
#
_entry.id   AF-A0A7V8Y978-F1
#
_cell.length_a   1.000
_cell.length_b   1.000
_cell.length_c   1.000
_cell.angle_alpha   90.00
_cell.angle_beta   90.00
_cell.angle_gamma   90.00
#
_symmetry.space_group_name_H-M   'P 1'
#
loop_
_entity.id
_entity.type
_entity.pdbx_description
1 polymer ?
#
loop_
_entity_poly.entity_id
_entity_poly.type
_entity_poly.pdbx_seq_one_letter_code
_entity_poly.pdbx_strand_id
1 'polypeptide(L)'
;MAEAEGYVLTADGLGGSAWGPGGGGGPAPSSFFAAVAYLGTTRELLGYWRLGESASPFADTSGHPGGACDAVEIGGPPALTKDVEGALPAADDDGAVLFPSSVGSSALLDAPDTGPPRRFNLEYDFTIAAWVKPSASASGFAGGVVGQWLNAGFGNAGYAFDLLWPSRALHLRRRSIGTPASGYDLTGPVIPAAEWTFVVGTYAIVSGVGYYKLYANGALVAAGSAAHFAIPTFNWGPYIGLTDGVFYGSIDEVTIWGVALTASEIATLAGSSDVMAGAASVIATSGDYTATVGDTVLASGNSTVTLPTAVGASGGKITVKNVGVGTITVAQAGTETTDGSATDTTLATTKQARRFMSDGVGWQIMEAYL
;
A
#
# COMPACT_ATOMS: atom_id res chain seq x y z
N MET A 1 -24.35 22.87 -46.00
CA MET A 1 -24.15 23.94 -45.00
C MET A 1 -24.83 23.52 -43.71
N ALA A 2 -24.30 23.94 -42.56
CA ALA A 2 -24.39 23.35 -41.20
C ALA A 2 -23.18 22.43 -40.94
N GLU A 3 -21.99 22.99 -40.72
CA GLU A 3 -21.45 23.65 -39.51
C GLU A 3 -20.97 22.66 -38.44
N ALA A 4 -19.70 22.85 -38.09
CA ALA A 4 -18.92 22.07 -37.15
C ALA A 4 -19.20 22.53 -35.72
N GLU A 5 -19.26 21.59 -34.79
CA GLU A 5 -18.99 21.89 -33.39
C GLU A 5 -17.88 20.96 -32.88
N GLY A 6 -16.78 21.61 -32.50
CA GLY A 6 -15.62 20.98 -31.91
C GLY A 6 -15.92 20.57 -30.47
N TYR A 7 -15.57 19.33 -30.13
CA TYR A 7 -15.57 18.86 -28.76
C TYR A 7 -14.30 19.37 -28.06
N VAL A 8 -14.44 20.49 -27.35
CA VAL A 8 -13.43 21.00 -26.43
C VAL A 8 -13.58 20.21 -25.13
N LEU A 9 -12.61 19.34 -24.82
CA LEU A 9 -12.44 18.79 -23.48
C LEU A 9 -11.90 19.89 -22.58
N THR A 10 -12.78 20.58 -21.84
CA THR A 10 -12.35 21.42 -20.72
C THR A 10 -12.02 20.52 -19.54
N ALA A 11 -10.85 20.78 -18.95
CA ALA A 11 -10.46 20.25 -17.67
C ALA A 11 -11.51 20.60 -16.59
N ASP A 12 -11.62 19.70 -15.63
CA ASP A 12 -12.34 19.80 -14.36
C ASP A 12 -13.86 19.60 -14.40
N GLY A 13 -14.26 18.44 -13.89
CA GLY A 13 -15.63 18.04 -13.61
C GLY A 13 -15.73 17.45 -12.20
N LEU A 14 -15.10 18.08 -11.21
CA LEU A 14 -15.44 17.89 -9.81
C LEU A 14 -16.67 18.74 -9.47
N GLY A 15 -17.77 18.09 -9.08
CA GLY A 15 -19.01 18.77 -8.73
C GLY A 15 -20.14 17.86 -8.26
N GLY A 16 -19.87 17.05 -7.24
CA GLY A 16 -20.80 16.52 -6.22
C GLY A 16 -22.20 16.02 -6.59
N SER A 17 -22.45 14.75 -6.28
CA SER A 17 -23.51 14.42 -5.31
C SER A 17 -23.13 13.16 -4.54
N ALA A 18 -23.32 13.26 -3.23
CA ALA A 18 -23.08 12.22 -2.25
C ALA A 18 -24.06 11.04 -2.42
N TRP A 19 -23.64 9.90 -1.86
CA TRP A 19 -24.31 8.59 -1.76
C TRP A 19 -23.95 7.55 -2.85
N GLY A 20 -22.81 6.89 -2.63
CA GLY A 20 -22.55 5.49 -3.05
C GLY A 20 -22.54 4.58 -1.80
N PRO A 21 -22.79 3.27 -1.93
CA PRO A 21 -23.66 2.50 -1.05
C PRO A 21 -23.10 2.26 0.34
N GLY A 22 -24.00 2.25 1.33
CA GLY A 22 -23.69 1.93 2.72
C GLY A 22 -23.08 0.55 2.89
N GLY A 23 -22.01 0.52 3.70
CA GLY A 23 -21.34 -0.70 4.13
C GLY A 23 -20.15 -0.36 5.03
N GLY A 24 -20.40 -0.21 6.34
CA GLY A 24 -19.39 -0.28 7.39
C GLY A 24 -18.52 0.97 7.60
N GLY A 25 -19.00 1.89 8.45
CA GLY A 25 -18.13 2.84 9.17
C GLY A 25 -17.29 2.13 10.23
N GLY A 26 -16.44 1.20 9.80
CA GLY A 26 -15.40 0.61 10.65
C GLY A 26 -14.21 1.57 10.80
N PRO A 27 -13.43 1.45 11.89
CA PRO A 27 -12.17 2.19 11.99
C PRO A 27 -11.26 1.85 10.81
N ALA A 28 -10.42 2.80 10.40
CA ALA A 28 -9.36 2.54 9.44
C ALA A 28 -8.50 1.35 9.93
N PRO A 29 -8.07 0.45 9.04
CA PRO A 29 -7.26 -0.70 9.42
C PRO A 29 -5.97 -0.25 10.12
N SER A 30 -5.67 -0.84 11.27
CA SER A 30 -4.55 -0.45 12.15
C SER A 30 -3.21 -1.11 11.83
N SER A 31 -3.22 -2.05 10.88
CA SER A 31 -2.03 -2.79 10.42
C SER A 31 -2.19 -3.19 8.96
N PHE A 32 -1.09 -3.55 8.31
CA PHE A 32 -1.11 -3.99 6.92
C PHE A 32 -2.05 -5.17 6.70
N PHE A 33 -1.96 -6.18 7.56
CA PHE A 33 -2.86 -7.33 7.58
C PHE A 33 -4.33 -6.91 7.65
N ALA A 34 -4.69 -5.99 8.55
CA ALA A 34 -6.06 -5.50 8.68
C ALA A 34 -6.53 -4.76 7.42
N ALA A 35 -5.62 -4.05 6.73
CA ALA A 35 -5.95 -3.33 5.50
C ALA A 35 -6.20 -4.28 4.33
N VAL A 36 -5.37 -5.31 4.20
CA VAL A 36 -5.58 -6.38 3.22
C VAL A 36 -6.92 -7.08 3.48
N ALA A 37 -7.20 -7.46 4.73
CA ALA A 37 -8.46 -8.10 5.11
C ALA A 37 -9.67 -7.20 4.83
N TYR A 38 -9.59 -5.90 5.16
CA TYR A 38 -10.65 -4.94 4.91
C TYR A 38 -10.96 -4.81 3.42
N LEU A 39 -9.94 -4.60 2.58
CA LEU A 39 -10.11 -4.49 1.13
C LEU A 39 -10.61 -5.81 0.53
N GLY A 40 -10.13 -6.95 1.02
CA GLY A 40 -10.55 -8.29 0.59
C GLY A 40 -12.05 -8.58 0.78
N THR A 41 -12.76 -7.79 1.61
CA THR A 41 -14.23 -7.92 1.74
C THR A 41 -15.00 -7.37 0.55
N THR A 42 -14.40 -6.48 -0.25
CA THR A 42 -15.05 -5.77 -1.36
C THR A 42 -14.29 -5.85 -2.67
N ARG A 43 -13.02 -6.26 -2.62
CA ARG A 43 -12.10 -6.40 -3.75
C ARG A 43 -11.63 -7.85 -3.83
N GLU A 44 -11.43 -8.33 -5.05
CA GLU A 44 -11.01 -9.70 -5.30
C GLU A 44 -9.54 -9.89 -4.93
N LEU A 45 -9.27 -10.34 -3.70
CA LEU A 45 -7.94 -10.76 -3.26
C LEU A 45 -7.67 -12.19 -3.75
N LEU A 46 -6.64 -12.36 -4.58
CA LEU A 46 -6.28 -13.64 -5.20
C LEU A 46 -5.22 -14.41 -4.42
N GLY A 47 -4.34 -13.72 -3.70
CA GLY A 47 -3.28 -14.33 -2.91
C GLY A 47 -2.62 -13.33 -1.98
N TYR A 48 -2.19 -13.79 -0.82
CA TYR A 48 -1.51 -12.97 0.18
C TYR A 48 -0.48 -13.78 0.96
N TRP A 49 0.79 -13.50 0.71
CA TRP A 49 1.92 -14.13 1.39
C TRP A 49 2.62 -13.10 2.24
N ARG A 50 2.61 -13.32 3.56
CA ARG A 50 3.25 -12.42 4.50
C ARG A 50 4.78 -12.52 4.42
N LEU A 51 5.31 -13.73 4.19
CA LEU A 51 6.74 -14.00 3.98
C LEU A 51 7.63 -13.86 5.24
N GLY A 52 7.09 -14.07 6.44
CA GLY A 52 7.87 -14.08 7.69
C GLY A 52 7.60 -15.25 8.66
N GLU A 53 6.63 -16.11 8.39
CA GLU A 53 6.14 -17.01 9.43
C GLU A 53 7.10 -18.19 9.73
N SER A 54 7.78 -18.15 10.89
CA SER A 54 8.67 -19.23 11.38
C SER A 54 8.00 -20.60 11.57
N ALA A 55 6.67 -20.67 11.66
CA ALA A 55 5.91 -21.92 11.82
C ALA A 55 5.34 -22.49 10.49
N SER A 56 4.98 -21.62 9.54
CA SER A 56 4.36 -21.96 8.25
C SER A 56 4.87 -21.02 7.15
N PRO A 57 6.16 -21.07 6.80
CA PRO A 57 6.75 -20.10 5.90
C PRO A 57 6.04 -20.16 4.55
N PHE A 58 5.73 -18.96 4.03
CA PHE A 58 5.13 -18.76 2.70
C PHE A 58 3.68 -19.25 2.56
N ALA A 59 2.93 -19.34 3.66
CA ALA A 59 1.50 -19.61 3.60
C ALA A 59 0.74 -18.50 2.83
N ASP A 60 -0.26 -18.90 2.05
CA ASP A 60 -1.23 -17.98 1.46
C ASP A 60 -2.38 -17.74 2.44
N THR A 61 -2.36 -16.57 3.07
CA THR A 61 -3.31 -16.14 4.10
C THR A 61 -4.48 -15.34 3.55
N SER A 62 -4.66 -15.30 2.23
CA SER A 62 -5.73 -14.53 1.58
C SER A 62 -7.14 -14.93 1.97
N GLY A 63 -7.34 -16.17 2.45
CA GLY A 63 -8.66 -16.73 2.68
C GLY A 63 -9.47 -16.94 1.39
N HIS A 64 -8.80 -17.01 0.24
CA HIS A 64 -9.46 -17.16 -1.06
C HIS A 64 -10.40 -18.38 -1.10
N PRO A 65 -11.62 -18.29 -1.69
CA PRO A 65 -12.60 -19.38 -1.69
C PRO A 65 -12.13 -20.68 -2.36
N GLY A 66 -11.18 -20.57 -3.30
CA GLY A 66 -10.52 -21.71 -3.94
C GLY A 66 -9.49 -22.43 -3.07
N GLY A 67 -9.27 -21.99 -1.83
CA GLY A 67 -8.23 -22.47 -0.93
C GLY A 67 -6.93 -21.70 -1.05
N ALA A 68 -6.01 -22.01 -0.13
CA ALA A 68 -4.67 -21.43 -0.07
C ALA A 68 -3.77 -21.98 -1.19
N CYS A 69 -2.94 -21.12 -1.76
CA CYS A 69 -1.84 -21.47 -2.65
C CYS A 69 -0.53 -21.14 -1.94
N ASP A 70 -0.19 -21.96 -0.94
CA ASP A 70 1.03 -21.80 -0.18
C ASP A 70 2.24 -21.87 -1.13
N ALA A 71 3.10 -20.85 -1.06
CA ALA A 71 4.26 -20.82 -1.92
C ALA A 71 5.33 -21.77 -1.40
N VAL A 72 6.14 -22.28 -2.32
CA VAL A 72 7.22 -23.22 -2.03
C VAL A 72 8.52 -22.68 -2.59
N GLU A 73 9.58 -22.77 -1.80
CA GLU A 73 10.91 -22.42 -2.25
C GLU A 73 11.39 -23.40 -3.33
N ILE A 74 11.77 -22.86 -4.49
CA ILE A 74 12.31 -23.60 -5.62
C ILE A 74 13.63 -22.94 -6.07
N GLY A 75 14.58 -23.73 -6.57
CA GLY A 75 15.84 -23.22 -7.14
C GLY A 75 17.10 -23.71 -6.42
N GLY A 76 18.26 -23.47 -7.04
CA GLY A 76 19.58 -23.89 -6.53
C GLY A 76 20.25 -22.88 -5.59
N PRO A 77 21.37 -23.25 -4.96
CA PRO A 77 22.03 -22.44 -3.93
C PRO A 77 22.50 -21.06 -4.43
N PRO A 78 22.55 -20.04 -3.55
CA PRO A 78 22.19 -20.09 -2.13
C PRO A 78 20.67 -20.17 -1.92
N ALA A 79 20.24 -20.85 -0.86
CA ALA A 79 18.84 -20.87 -0.44
C ALA A 79 18.38 -19.48 0.03
N LEU A 80 17.06 -19.29 0.11
CA LEU A 80 16.46 -18.10 0.68
C LEU A 80 16.77 -18.02 2.18
N THR A 81 17.13 -16.83 2.66
CA THR A 81 17.25 -16.60 4.11
C THR A 81 15.89 -16.13 4.63
N LYS A 82 15.30 -16.92 5.53
CA LYS A 82 13.97 -16.70 6.10
C LYS A 82 14.09 -15.92 7.40
N ASP A 83 12.98 -15.31 7.82
CA ASP A 83 12.85 -14.63 9.11
C ASP A 83 13.90 -13.50 9.30
N VAL A 84 14.21 -12.77 8.22
CA VAL A 84 14.96 -11.51 8.36
C VAL A 84 14.01 -10.41 8.86
N GLU A 85 14.55 -9.31 9.38
CA GLU A 85 13.75 -8.14 9.78
C GLU A 85 12.84 -7.69 8.63
N GLY A 86 11.52 -7.65 8.89
CA GLY A 86 10.53 -7.30 7.87
C GLY A 86 10.30 -5.81 7.74
N ALA A 87 9.28 -5.46 6.95
CA ALA A 87 8.99 -4.10 6.54
C ALA A 87 8.05 -3.36 7.49
N LEU A 88 7.30 -4.09 8.30
CA LEU A 88 6.30 -3.54 9.20
C LEU A 88 6.91 -3.19 10.58
N PRO A 89 6.23 -2.36 11.38
CA PRO A 89 6.62 -2.14 12.78
C PRO A 89 6.65 -3.46 13.56
N ALA A 90 7.55 -3.57 14.54
CA ALA A 90 7.80 -4.81 15.30
C ALA A 90 6.57 -5.48 15.95
N ALA A 91 5.45 -4.78 16.12
CA ALA A 91 4.21 -5.35 16.63
C ALA A 91 3.42 -6.14 15.56
N ASP A 92 3.59 -5.79 14.29
CA ASP A 92 2.93 -6.40 13.13
C ASP A 92 3.92 -7.19 12.25
N ASP A 93 5.22 -6.97 12.43
CA ASP A 93 6.30 -7.67 11.72
C ASP A 93 6.31 -9.15 12.06
N ASP A 94 6.03 -9.99 11.07
CA ASP A 94 6.26 -11.42 11.14
C ASP A 94 7.59 -11.82 10.52
N GLY A 95 8.38 -10.89 9.98
CA GLY A 95 9.65 -11.12 9.31
C GLY A 95 9.50 -11.13 7.79
N ALA A 96 10.63 -11.24 7.08
CA ALA A 96 10.68 -11.22 5.63
C ALA A 96 11.58 -12.32 5.05
N VAL A 97 11.60 -12.42 3.72
CA VAL A 97 12.50 -13.30 2.97
C VAL A 97 13.59 -12.50 2.29
N LEU A 98 14.84 -12.84 2.56
CA LEU A 98 16.00 -12.34 1.84
C LEU A 98 16.38 -13.28 0.69
N PHE A 99 16.31 -12.74 -0.52
CA PHE A 99 16.78 -13.37 -1.75
C PHE A 99 18.27 -13.11 -1.97
N PRO A 100 19.05 -14.12 -2.38
CA PRO A 100 20.50 -14.04 -2.46
C PRO A 100 20.99 -13.12 -3.58
N SER A 101 21.89 -12.21 -3.24
CA SER A 101 22.51 -11.22 -4.15
C SER A 101 23.75 -11.75 -4.86
N SER A 102 23.68 -12.96 -5.42
CA SER A 102 24.83 -13.61 -6.09
C SER A 102 24.53 -13.98 -7.54
N VAL A 103 25.55 -13.82 -8.40
CA VAL A 103 25.48 -14.23 -9.81
C VAL A 103 25.29 -15.75 -9.87
N GLY A 104 24.29 -16.19 -10.64
CA GLY A 104 23.97 -17.61 -10.78
C GLY A 104 22.98 -18.17 -9.77
N SER A 105 22.49 -17.36 -8.82
CA SER A 105 21.35 -17.77 -8.00
C SER A 105 20.09 -17.91 -8.85
N SER A 106 19.27 -18.90 -8.49
CA SER A 106 17.97 -19.16 -9.08
C SER A 106 16.88 -19.38 -8.02
N ALA A 107 17.13 -18.97 -6.77
CA ALA A 107 16.21 -19.19 -5.65
C ALA A 107 14.98 -18.27 -5.80
N LEU A 108 13.80 -18.87 -5.72
CA LEU A 108 12.50 -18.23 -5.91
C LEU A 108 11.45 -18.86 -4.98
N LEU A 109 10.30 -18.22 -4.83
CA LEU A 109 9.10 -18.86 -4.30
C LEU A 109 8.11 -19.10 -5.44
N ASP A 110 7.65 -20.34 -5.59
CA ASP A 110 6.61 -20.73 -6.54
C ASP A 110 5.29 -20.82 -5.80
N ALA A 111 4.30 -20.01 -6.18
CA ALA A 111 2.93 -20.12 -5.70
C ALA A 111 2.13 -21.02 -6.67
N PRO A 112 2.00 -22.33 -6.42
CA PRO A 112 1.52 -23.29 -7.42
C PRO A 112 0.04 -23.13 -7.77
N ASP A 113 -0.25 -22.73 -9.00
CA ASP A 113 -1.62 -22.60 -9.55
C ASP A 113 -1.86 -23.61 -10.68
N THR A 114 -1.91 -24.89 -10.32
CA THR A 114 -1.90 -26.00 -11.29
C THR A 114 -3.30 -26.46 -11.73
N GLY A 115 -4.37 -25.96 -11.13
CA GLY A 115 -5.75 -26.40 -11.36
C GLY A 115 -6.66 -25.28 -11.91
N PRO A 116 -7.69 -25.60 -12.70
CA PRO A 116 -8.72 -24.62 -13.04
C PRO A 116 -9.62 -24.31 -11.82
N PRO A 117 -10.04 -23.04 -11.61
CA PRO A 117 -9.66 -21.86 -12.38
C PRO A 117 -8.23 -21.39 -12.03
N ARG A 118 -7.46 -21.03 -13.07
CA ARG A 118 -6.09 -20.52 -12.95
C ARG A 118 -6.13 -19.08 -12.43
N ARG A 119 -6.23 -18.94 -11.12
CA ARG A 119 -6.52 -17.67 -10.41
C ARG A 119 -5.49 -16.59 -10.69
N PHE A 120 -4.25 -16.96 -11.02
CA PHE A 120 -3.17 -16.01 -11.30
C PHE A 120 -2.90 -15.75 -12.77
N ASN A 121 -3.76 -16.22 -13.67
CA ASN A 121 -3.65 -15.82 -15.08
C ASN A 121 -4.18 -14.40 -15.28
N LEU A 122 -3.37 -13.39 -14.92
CA LEU A 122 -3.73 -11.96 -14.87
C LEU A 122 -3.85 -11.31 -16.27
N GLU A 123 -4.76 -11.82 -17.10
CA GLU A 123 -5.06 -11.29 -18.42
C GLU A 123 -5.81 -9.95 -18.35
N TYR A 124 -6.70 -9.81 -17.37
CA TYR A 124 -7.56 -8.64 -17.17
C TYR A 124 -7.01 -7.73 -16.07
N ASP A 125 -7.88 -6.94 -15.43
CA ASP A 125 -7.52 -6.03 -14.36
C ASP A 125 -6.77 -6.75 -13.24
N PHE A 126 -5.73 -6.11 -12.71
CA PHE A 126 -5.02 -6.65 -11.56
C PHE A 126 -4.27 -5.58 -10.78
N THR A 127 -3.89 -5.97 -9.55
CA THR A 127 -2.92 -5.25 -8.73
C THR A 127 -1.94 -6.25 -8.14
N ILE A 128 -0.65 -5.91 -8.17
CA ILE A 128 0.40 -6.61 -7.45
C ILE A 128 1.03 -5.60 -6.50
N ALA A 129 1.12 -5.92 -5.21
CA ALA A 129 1.77 -5.09 -4.21
C ALA A 129 2.72 -5.93 -3.35
N ALA A 130 3.81 -5.31 -2.90
CA ALA A 130 4.78 -5.91 -1.99
C ALA A 130 5.57 -4.83 -1.26
N TRP A 131 6.14 -5.18 -0.13
CA TRP A 131 7.27 -4.46 0.44
C TRP A 131 8.57 -5.03 -0.12
N VAL A 132 9.49 -4.14 -0.50
CA VAL A 132 10.79 -4.54 -1.06
C VAL A 132 11.93 -3.74 -0.45
N LYS A 133 13.07 -4.40 -0.18
CA LYS A 133 14.32 -3.81 0.30
C LYS A 133 15.45 -4.24 -0.63
N PRO A 134 15.61 -3.59 -1.80
CA PRO A 134 16.54 -4.07 -2.82
C PRO A 134 18.00 -3.82 -2.43
N SER A 135 18.86 -4.79 -2.71
CA SER A 135 20.31 -4.66 -2.61
C SER A 135 20.90 -4.04 -3.89
N ALA A 136 22.09 -3.46 -3.76
CA ALA A 136 22.85 -3.01 -4.92
C ALA A 136 23.38 -4.19 -5.74
N SER A 137 23.45 -4.03 -7.07
CA SER A 137 24.19 -4.90 -7.98
C SER A 137 24.71 -4.07 -9.15
N ALA A 138 25.87 -4.48 -9.67
CA ALA A 138 26.49 -3.87 -10.84
C ALA A 138 26.01 -4.48 -12.16
N SER A 139 25.35 -5.66 -12.12
CA SER A 139 24.85 -6.36 -13.30
C SER A 139 23.51 -5.77 -13.75
N GLY A 140 23.27 -5.76 -15.07
CA GLY A 140 22.00 -5.31 -15.65
C GLY A 140 21.03 -6.47 -15.90
N PHE A 141 19.84 -6.42 -15.31
CA PHE A 141 18.77 -7.41 -15.49
C PHE A 141 17.45 -6.90 -14.87
N ALA A 142 16.33 -7.55 -15.19
CA ALA A 142 15.07 -7.36 -14.48
C ALA A 142 14.93 -8.42 -13.38
N GLY A 143 14.95 -8.02 -12.12
CA GLY A 143 14.81 -8.93 -10.97
C GLY A 143 13.39 -8.92 -10.43
N GLY A 144 12.75 -10.10 -10.41
CA GLY A 144 11.31 -10.23 -10.20
C GLY A 144 10.83 -9.93 -8.79
N VAL A 145 9.86 -9.04 -8.62
CA VAL A 145 9.08 -8.98 -7.37
C VAL A 145 8.04 -10.10 -7.41
N VAL A 146 7.15 -10.07 -8.42
CA VAL A 146 6.19 -11.13 -8.74
C VAL A 146 6.02 -11.21 -10.25
N GLY A 147 5.99 -12.41 -10.82
CA GLY A 147 5.67 -12.56 -12.24
C GLY A 147 5.32 -13.97 -12.64
N GLN A 148 4.52 -14.06 -13.70
CA GLN A 148 4.30 -15.29 -14.45
C GLN A 148 4.89 -15.05 -15.82
N TRP A 149 6.21 -15.19 -15.90
CA TRP A 149 7.00 -14.74 -17.03
C TRP A 149 7.71 -15.90 -17.70
N LEU A 150 7.34 -16.18 -18.95
CA LEU A 150 7.98 -17.21 -19.76
C LEU A 150 9.16 -16.61 -20.51
N ASN A 151 10.33 -17.22 -20.36
CA ASN A 151 11.51 -16.96 -21.17
C ASN A 151 11.70 -18.13 -22.16
N ALA A 152 11.10 -18.02 -23.35
CA ALA A 152 11.11 -19.07 -24.37
C ALA A 152 11.64 -18.55 -25.71
N GLY A 153 12.15 -19.47 -26.54
CA GLY A 153 12.73 -19.17 -27.86
C GLY A 153 11.79 -18.53 -28.89
N PHE A 154 10.49 -18.39 -28.57
CA PHE A 154 9.48 -17.72 -29.39
C PHE A 154 9.09 -16.32 -28.88
N GLY A 155 9.85 -15.78 -27.91
CA GLY A 155 9.66 -14.46 -27.31
C GLY A 155 9.18 -14.55 -25.86
N ASN A 156 9.65 -13.60 -25.05
CA ASN A 156 9.25 -13.50 -23.65
C ASN A 156 7.77 -13.11 -23.56
N ALA A 157 7.01 -13.73 -22.67
CA ALA A 157 5.56 -13.50 -22.58
C ALA A 157 5.03 -13.65 -21.15
N GLY A 158 3.87 -13.05 -20.90
CA GLY A 158 3.18 -13.05 -19.61
C GLY A 158 3.15 -11.65 -18.98
N TYR A 159 3.16 -11.61 -17.66
CA TYR A 159 3.22 -10.38 -16.88
C TYR A 159 4.36 -10.45 -15.86
N ALA A 160 4.93 -9.29 -15.53
CA ALA A 160 5.95 -9.19 -14.51
C ALA A 160 5.92 -7.81 -13.85
N PHE A 161 6.02 -7.81 -12.52
CA PHE A 161 6.35 -6.66 -11.71
C PHE A 161 7.75 -6.89 -11.13
N ASP A 162 8.70 -6.06 -11.53
CA ASP A 162 10.11 -6.25 -11.28
C ASP A 162 10.85 -4.93 -11.05
N LEU A 163 12.13 -5.03 -10.67
CA LEU A 163 13.05 -3.90 -10.63
C LEU A 163 14.13 -4.07 -11.70
N LEU A 164 14.49 -2.97 -12.36
CA LEU A 164 15.60 -2.96 -13.32
C LEU A 164 16.92 -2.71 -12.59
N TRP A 165 17.78 -3.72 -12.46
CA TRP A 165 19.17 -3.50 -12.06
C TRP A 165 20.00 -2.98 -13.24
N PRO A 166 21.04 -2.16 -12.97
CA PRO A 166 21.54 -1.75 -11.65
C PRO A 166 20.79 -0.58 -11.01
N SER A 167 19.82 0.02 -11.70
CA SER A 167 19.19 1.27 -11.25
C SER A 167 18.20 1.07 -10.10
N ARG A 168 17.59 -0.11 -9.96
CA ARG A 168 16.42 -0.40 -9.12
C ARG A 168 15.19 0.44 -9.54
N ALA A 169 15.04 0.71 -10.84
CA ALA A 169 13.83 1.38 -11.33
C ALA A 169 12.64 0.42 -11.27
N LEU A 170 11.49 0.90 -10.78
CA LEU A 170 10.24 0.14 -10.79
C LEU A 170 9.83 -0.19 -12.22
N HIS A 171 9.33 -1.39 -12.46
CA HIS A 171 9.01 -1.85 -13.80
C HIS A 171 7.83 -2.81 -13.81
N LEU A 172 6.79 -2.47 -14.59
CA LEU A 172 5.63 -3.31 -14.82
C LEU A 172 5.50 -3.59 -16.31
N ARG A 173 5.44 -4.87 -16.68
CA ARG A 173 5.41 -5.28 -18.08
C ARG A 173 4.38 -6.36 -18.36
N ARG A 174 3.81 -6.31 -19.57
CA ARG A 174 2.96 -7.36 -20.15
C ARG A 174 3.40 -7.61 -21.58
N ARG A 175 3.45 -8.88 -22.00
CA ARG A 175 3.84 -9.26 -23.35
C ARG A 175 3.06 -10.49 -23.82
N SER A 176 2.51 -10.44 -25.04
CA SER A 176 1.82 -11.58 -25.67
C SER A 176 2.83 -12.58 -26.24
N ILE A 177 2.38 -13.78 -26.58
CA ILE A 177 3.17 -14.74 -27.36
C ILE A 177 2.82 -14.62 -28.85
N GLY A 178 3.77 -14.95 -29.74
CA GLY A 178 3.55 -15.05 -31.19
C GLY A 178 4.39 -14.08 -32.03
N THR A 179 4.10 -14.02 -33.32
CA THR A 179 4.80 -13.15 -34.29
C THR A 179 3.77 -12.40 -35.14
N PRO A 180 3.67 -11.05 -35.05
CA PRO A 180 4.37 -10.17 -34.12
C PRO A 180 3.82 -10.28 -32.70
N ALA A 181 4.70 -10.25 -31.68
CA ALA A 181 4.29 -10.13 -30.29
C ALA A 181 3.95 -8.68 -29.95
N SER A 182 2.87 -8.48 -29.19
CA SER A 182 2.54 -7.20 -28.57
C SER A 182 3.17 -7.13 -27.19
N GLY A 183 3.69 -5.97 -26.81
CA GLY A 183 4.27 -5.77 -25.48
C GLY A 183 4.23 -4.33 -25.05
N TYR A 184 4.12 -4.12 -23.75
CA TYR A 184 4.25 -2.81 -23.14
C TYR A 184 4.96 -2.93 -21.80
N ASP A 185 5.92 -2.02 -21.60
CA ASP A 185 6.84 -1.96 -20.48
C ASP A 185 6.71 -0.55 -19.88
N LEU A 186 6.19 -0.42 -18.65
CA LEU A 186 6.11 0.84 -17.91
C LEU A 186 7.26 0.90 -16.91
N THR A 187 8.16 1.88 -17.06
CA THR A 187 9.26 2.12 -16.12
C THR A 187 8.96 3.34 -15.26
N GLY A 188 9.12 3.19 -13.94
CA GLY A 188 8.98 4.24 -12.94
C GLY A 188 10.33 4.76 -12.44
N PRO A 189 10.34 5.50 -11.31
CA PRO A 189 11.57 6.02 -10.72
C PRO A 189 12.43 4.90 -10.10
N VAL A 190 13.67 5.26 -9.81
CA VAL A 190 14.60 4.48 -8.98
C VAL A 190 14.15 4.53 -7.52
N ILE A 191 14.08 3.37 -6.87
CA ILE A 191 13.84 3.25 -5.42
C ILE A 191 15.17 3.11 -4.66
N PRO A 192 15.22 3.55 -3.37
CA PRO A 192 16.44 3.49 -2.57
C PRO A 192 16.93 2.04 -2.39
N ALA A 193 18.24 1.88 -2.24
CA ALA A 193 18.84 0.60 -1.91
C ALA A 193 18.87 0.42 -0.38
N ALA A 194 18.74 -0.83 0.08
CA ALA A 194 18.77 -1.20 1.49
C ALA A 194 17.72 -0.49 2.38
N GLU A 195 16.66 0.06 1.78
CA GLU A 195 15.52 0.67 2.46
C GLU A 195 14.23 -0.01 2.01
N TRP A 196 13.31 -0.21 2.95
CA TRP A 196 11.99 -0.74 2.64
C TRP A 196 11.18 0.29 1.85
N THR A 197 10.59 -0.15 0.74
CA THR A 197 9.66 0.64 -0.06
C THR A 197 8.43 -0.21 -0.35
N PHE A 198 7.24 0.32 -0.10
CA PHE A 198 6.00 -0.31 -0.54
C PHE A 198 5.78 -0.02 -2.01
N VAL A 199 5.72 -1.06 -2.83
CA VAL A 199 5.69 -0.93 -4.28
C VAL A 199 4.44 -1.59 -4.83
N VAL A 200 3.76 -0.92 -5.77
CA VAL A 200 2.52 -1.42 -6.36
C VAL A 200 2.51 -1.22 -7.87
N GLY A 201 2.15 -2.26 -8.61
CA GLY A 201 1.80 -2.20 -10.02
C GLY A 201 0.33 -2.49 -10.24
N THR A 202 -0.38 -1.62 -10.96
CA THR A 202 -1.77 -1.88 -11.37
C THR A 202 -1.94 -1.88 -12.88
N TYR A 203 -2.90 -2.67 -13.34
CA TYR A 203 -3.33 -2.73 -14.72
C TYR A 203 -4.86 -2.71 -14.77
N ALA A 204 -5.45 -1.80 -15.55
CA ALA A 204 -6.90 -1.70 -15.74
C ALA A 204 -7.26 -1.62 -17.23
N ILE A 205 -8.35 -2.26 -17.65
CA ILE A 205 -8.83 -2.21 -19.02
C ILE A 205 -10.05 -1.29 -19.11
N VAL A 206 -9.94 -0.22 -19.89
CA VAL A 206 -11.07 0.66 -20.20
C VAL A 206 -11.20 0.78 -21.70
N SER A 207 -12.32 0.31 -22.24
CA SER A 207 -12.65 0.39 -23.68
C SER A 207 -11.56 -0.17 -24.60
N GLY A 208 -10.93 -1.28 -24.22
CA GLY A 208 -9.87 -1.93 -25.00
C GLY A 208 -8.49 -1.28 -24.87
N VAL A 209 -8.33 -0.29 -24.00
CA VAL A 209 -7.04 0.30 -23.63
C VAL A 209 -6.63 -0.20 -22.25
N GLY A 210 -5.41 -0.71 -22.14
CA GLY A 210 -4.79 -1.08 -20.89
C GLY A 210 -4.05 0.10 -20.26
N TYR A 211 -4.39 0.44 -19.03
CA TYR A 211 -3.79 1.50 -18.23
C TYR A 211 -2.88 0.89 -17.17
N TYR A 212 -1.60 1.22 -17.23
CA TYR A 212 -0.58 0.77 -16.30
C TYR A 212 -0.29 1.90 -15.32
N LYS A 213 -0.16 1.58 -14.03
CA LYS A 213 0.30 2.53 -13.02
C LYS A 213 1.29 1.88 -12.08
N LEU A 214 2.26 2.67 -11.64
CA LEU A 214 3.22 2.31 -10.61
C LEU A 214 3.07 3.24 -9.43
N TYR A 215 3.10 2.69 -8.23
CA TYR A 215 3.07 3.43 -6.97
C TYR A 215 4.27 3.06 -6.11
N ALA A 216 4.78 4.03 -5.36
CA ALA A 216 5.76 3.83 -4.30
C ALA A 216 5.29 4.54 -3.04
N ASN A 217 5.28 3.84 -1.90
CA ASN A 217 4.81 4.34 -0.60
C ASN A 217 3.43 5.02 -0.70
N GLY A 218 2.52 4.40 -1.45
CA GLY A 218 1.14 4.89 -1.62
C GLY A 218 0.95 6.00 -2.66
N ALA A 219 2.03 6.62 -3.14
CA ALA A 219 1.96 7.71 -4.13
C ALA A 219 2.11 7.18 -5.56
N LEU A 220 1.34 7.74 -6.50
CA LEU A 220 1.49 7.45 -7.94
C LEU A 220 2.83 8.01 -8.43
N VAL A 221 3.68 7.15 -9.00
CA VAL A 221 5.02 7.54 -9.48
C VAL A 221 5.21 7.39 -10.98
N ALA A 222 4.40 6.57 -11.65
CA ALA A 222 4.35 6.51 -13.11
C ALA A 222 3.00 6.00 -13.60
N ALA A 223 2.62 6.43 -14.80
CA ALA A 223 1.43 5.94 -15.49
C ALA A 223 1.68 5.87 -16.99
N GLY A 224 1.02 4.93 -17.65
CA GLY A 224 1.10 4.76 -19.10
C GLY A 224 -0.10 4.00 -19.63
N SER A 225 -0.29 4.01 -20.94
CA SER A 225 -1.34 3.23 -21.58
C SER A 225 -0.89 2.65 -22.91
N ALA A 226 -1.49 1.52 -23.25
CA ALA A 226 -1.32 0.84 -24.53
C ALA A 226 -2.62 0.12 -24.91
N ALA A 227 -2.75 -0.28 -26.17
CA ALA A 227 -3.84 -1.16 -26.56
C ALA A 227 -3.82 -2.43 -25.69
N HIS A 228 -4.98 -2.87 -25.23
CA HIS A 228 -5.10 -4.15 -24.56
C HIS A 228 -4.78 -5.28 -25.55
N PHE A 229 -4.06 -6.28 -25.06
CA PHE A 229 -3.77 -7.52 -25.76
C PHE A 229 -3.81 -8.67 -24.76
N ALA A 230 -4.19 -9.84 -25.26
CA ALA A 230 -4.18 -11.08 -24.51
C ALA A 230 -2.74 -11.51 -24.19
N ILE A 231 -2.57 -12.09 -23.00
CA ILE A 231 -1.34 -12.79 -22.60
C ILE A 231 -1.59 -14.30 -22.60
N PRO A 232 -0.54 -15.14 -22.69
CA PRO A 232 -0.72 -16.58 -22.68
C PRO A 232 -1.27 -17.07 -21.35
N THR A 233 -2.09 -18.12 -21.38
CA THR A 233 -2.48 -18.82 -20.17
C THR A 233 -1.42 -19.84 -19.78
N PHE A 234 -0.85 -19.71 -18.58
CA PHE A 234 0.13 -20.66 -18.05
C PHE A 234 -0.53 -21.74 -17.19
N ASN A 235 0.14 -22.88 -17.01
CA ASN A 235 -0.31 -24.03 -16.20
C ASN A 235 0.49 -24.19 -14.90
N TRP A 236 1.14 -23.12 -14.48
CA TRP A 236 1.84 -22.93 -13.21
C TRP A 236 1.34 -21.62 -12.60
N GLY A 237 1.68 -21.29 -11.36
CA GLY A 237 1.36 -19.97 -10.80
C GLY A 237 2.51 -18.98 -10.92
N PRO A 238 2.42 -17.84 -10.20
CA PRO A 238 3.43 -16.81 -10.24
C PRO A 238 4.65 -17.20 -9.41
N TYR A 239 5.80 -16.72 -9.84
CA TYR A 239 7.01 -16.72 -9.04
C TYR A 239 7.14 -15.39 -8.28
N ILE A 240 7.48 -15.48 -7.00
CA ILE A 240 7.92 -14.37 -6.17
C ILE A 240 9.45 -14.41 -6.14
N GLY A 241 10.08 -13.28 -6.44
CA GLY A 241 11.55 -13.19 -6.45
C GLY A 241 12.23 -13.58 -7.76
N LEU A 242 11.51 -13.93 -8.84
CA LEU A 242 12.11 -14.27 -10.13
C LEU A 242 11.28 -13.77 -11.33
N THR A 243 11.96 -13.09 -12.28
CA THR A 243 11.46 -12.87 -13.65
C THR A 243 12.55 -13.21 -14.68
N ASP A 244 13.31 -12.22 -15.18
CA ASP A 244 14.48 -12.48 -16.03
C ASP A 244 15.70 -12.86 -15.17
N GLY A 245 15.76 -12.34 -13.93
CA GLY A 245 16.73 -12.69 -12.90
C GLY A 245 16.09 -12.73 -11.51
N VAL A 246 16.86 -13.24 -10.55
CA VAL A 246 16.45 -13.29 -9.13
C VAL A 246 16.47 -11.89 -8.54
N PHE A 247 15.48 -11.57 -7.71
CA PHE A 247 15.46 -10.35 -6.92
C PHE A 247 16.64 -10.31 -5.96
N TYR A 248 17.37 -9.19 -5.90
CA TYR A 248 18.43 -9.04 -4.91
C TYR A 248 17.95 -8.19 -3.75
N GLY A 249 17.86 -8.78 -2.55
CA GLY A 249 17.38 -8.10 -1.35
C GLY A 249 16.19 -8.81 -0.73
N SER A 250 15.45 -8.10 0.14
CA SER A 250 14.32 -8.68 0.85
C SER A 250 12.98 -8.33 0.20
N ILE A 251 12.02 -9.26 0.27
CA ILE A 251 10.63 -9.06 -0.10
C ILE A 251 9.76 -9.48 1.10
N ASP A 252 8.68 -8.74 1.30
CA ASP A 252 7.74 -8.91 2.40
C ASP A 252 6.30 -8.57 1.94
N GLU A 253 5.30 -9.13 2.62
CA GLU A 253 3.88 -8.71 2.52
C GLU A 253 3.34 -8.62 1.07
N VAL A 254 3.47 -9.71 0.31
CA VAL A 254 3.09 -9.81 -1.11
C VAL A 254 1.60 -10.07 -1.27
N THR A 255 0.90 -9.20 -2.00
CA THR A 255 -0.52 -9.37 -2.35
C THR A 255 -0.75 -9.33 -3.86
N ILE A 256 -1.71 -10.13 -4.33
CA ILE A 256 -2.19 -10.12 -5.71
C ILE A 256 -3.71 -9.98 -5.69
N TRP A 257 -4.24 -9.07 -6.50
CA TRP A 257 -5.66 -8.75 -6.60
C TRP A 257 -6.15 -8.92 -8.04
N GLY A 258 -7.34 -9.46 -8.24
CA GLY A 258 -8.03 -9.62 -9.54
C GLY A 258 -8.69 -8.34 -10.04
N VAL A 259 -8.32 -7.20 -9.45
CA VAL A 259 -8.85 -5.87 -9.76
C VAL A 259 -7.75 -4.83 -9.72
N ALA A 260 -7.91 -3.76 -10.48
CA ALA A 260 -7.08 -2.58 -10.35
C ALA A 260 -7.52 -1.76 -9.13
N LEU A 261 -6.74 -1.80 -8.06
CA LEU A 261 -6.99 -0.98 -6.87
C LEU A 261 -6.86 0.50 -7.22
N THR A 262 -7.72 1.30 -6.58
CA THR A 262 -7.70 2.75 -6.69
C THR A 262 -6.54 3.36 -5.92
N ALA A 263 -6.18 4.61 -6.25
CA ALA A 263 -5.13 5.33 -5.52
C ALA A 263 -5.43 5.44 -4.02
N SER A 264 -6.70 5.61 -3.62
CA SER A 264 -7.10 5.65 -2.21
C SER A 264 -6.92 4.30 -1.52
N GLU A 265 -7.21 3.19 -2.19
CA GLU A 265 -7.03 1.85 -1.60
C GLU A 265 -5.55 1.50 -1.46
N ILE A 266 -4.74 1.89 -2.44
CA ILE A 266 -3.28 1.77 -2.38
C ILE A 266 -2.71 2.67 -1.27
N ALA A 267 -3.24 3.87 -1.08
CA ALA A 267 -2.84 4.73 0.03
C ALA A 267 -3.24 4.13 1.39
N THR A 268 -4.38 3.42 1.49
CA THR A 268 -4.76 2.66 2.69
C THR A 268 -3.78 1.54 2.98
N LEU A 269 -3.35 0.77 1.96
CA LEU A 269 -2.35 -0.29 2.12
C LEU A 269 -0.94 0.24 2.46
N ALA A 270 -0.53 1.34 1.84
CA ALA A 270 0.75 1.96 2.16
C ALA A 270 0.72 2.56 3.56
N GLY A 271 -0.38 3.24 3.89
CA GLY A 271 -0.59 3.88 5.16
C GLY A 271 -0.73 2.88 6.30
N SER A 272 -1.19 1.65 6.08
CA SER A 272 -1.28 0.67 7.16
C SER A 272 0.08 0.13 7.68
N SER A 273 1.19 0.64 7.13
CA SER A 273 2.56 0.45 7.66
C SER A 273 3.12 1.64 8.46
N ASP A 274 2.55 2.86 8.30
CA ASP A 274 3.06 4.12 8.90
C ASP A 274 1.94 5.11 9.34
N VAL A 275 0.66 4.74 9.23
CA VAL A 275 -0.51 5.60 9.43
C VAL A 275 -1.34 5.08 10.60
N MET A 276 -0.80 5.35 11.77
CA MET A 276 -1.51 6.14 12.78
C MET A 276 -0.74 7.42 13.10
N ALA A 277 -0.30 8.15 12.07
CA ALA A 277 0.01 9.59 12.17
C ALA A 277 -1.12 10.47 11.60
N GLY A 278 -2.35 9.94 11.49
CA GLY A 278 -3.48 10.73 10.98
C GLY A 278 -4.82 10.05 10.75
N ALA A 279 -4.98 8.75 11.01
CA ALA A 279 -6.33 8.18 11.12
C ALA A 279 -6.91 8.54 12.50
N ALA A 280 -8.11 9.10 12.51
CA ALA A 280 -8.73 9.57 13.73
C ALA A 280 -9.06 8.41 14.68
N SER A 281 -8.20 8.17 15.67
CA SER A 281 -8.55 7.33 16.81
C SER A 281 -9.65 8.03 17.61
N VAL A 282 -10.83 7.42 17.72
CA VAL A 282 -11.88 7.97 18.59
C VAL A 282 -11.66 7.43 20.00
N ILE A 283 -11.19 8.30 20.89
CA ILE A 283 -10.87 7.96 22.29
C ILE A 283 -11.96 8.49 23.21
N ALA A 284 -12.65 7.62 23.94
CA ALA A 284 -13.59 8.04 24.99
C ALA A 284 -12.90 7.96 26.36
N THR A 285 -12.84 9.07 27.10
CA THR A 285 -12.21 9.12 28.43
C THR A 285 -13.00 9.96 29.43
N SER A 286 -12.88 9.62 30.70
CA SER A 286 -13.37 10.41 31.85
C SER A 286 -12.26 10.86 32.80
N GLY A 287 -11.00 10.58 32.47
CA GLY A 287 -9.80 10.99 33.21
C GLY A 287 -8.75 11.58 32.26
N ASP A 288 -7.60 11.96 32.81
CA ASP A 288 -6.52 12.59 32.04
C ASP A 288 -6.02 11.68 30.91
N TYR A 289 -5.69 12.28 29.77
CA TYR A 289 -5.28 11.57 28.57
C TYR A 289 -4.19 12.36 27.83
N THR A 290 -3.18 11.66 27.30
CA THR A 290 -2.17 12.27 26.41
C THR A 290 -2.52 11.88 24.98
N ALA A 291 -2.90 12.87 24.17
CA ALA A 291 -3.33 12.66 22.81
C ALA A 291 -2.16 12.41 21.87
N THR A 292 -2.42 11.64 20.81
CA THR A 292 -1.53 11.41 19.68
C THR A 292 -2.07 12.17 18.46
N VAL A 293 -1.18 12.53 17.53
CA VAL A 293 -1.58 13.17 16.26
C VAL A 293 -2.57 12.28 15.51
N GLY A 294 -3.72 12.85 15.19
CA GLY A 294 -4.85 12.14 14.57
C GLY A 294 -6.06 12.04 15.49
N ASP A 295 -5.86 11.98 16.82
CA ASP A 295 -6.92 11.63 17.76
C ASP A 295 -8.18 12.51 17.68
N THR A 296 -9.32 11.87 17.89
CA THR A 296 -10.60 12.50 18.26
C THR A 296 -10.96 12.07 19.67
N VAL A 297 -10.67 12.94 20.63
CA VAL A 297 -10.89 12.67 22.06
C VAL A 297 -12.28 13.15 22.46
N LEU A 298 -13.13 12.22 22.86
CA LEU A 298 -14.43 12.42 23.50
C LEU A 298 -14.23 12.39 25.03
N ALA A 299 -13.91 13.54 25.61
CA ALA A 299 -13.58 13.66 27.02
C ALA A 299 -14.80 14.05 27.87
N SER A 300 -14.85 13.56 29.10
CA SER A 300 -15.88 13.86 30.10
C SER A 300 -15.26 14.05 31.49
N GLY A 301 -16.07 14.50 32.45
CA GLY A 301 -15.60 14.82 33.81
C GLY A 301 -14.75 16.09 33.85
N ASN A 302 -13.95 16.21 34.91
CA ASN A 302 -12.93 17.25 35.04
C ASN A 302 -11.57 16.62 34.71
N SER A 303 -11.20 16.63 33.44
CA SER A 303 -10.03 15.93 32.91
C SER A 303 -9.16 16.83 32.03
N THR A 304 -7.90 16.43 31.90
CA THR A 304 -6.90 17.11 31.08
C THR A 304 -6.56 16.26 29.86
N VAL A 305 -6.70 16.81 28.66
CA VAL A 305 -6.18 16.25 27.42
C VAL A 305 -4.89 16.97 27.08
N THR A 306 -3.75 16.30 27.20
CA THR A 306 -2.44 16.86 26.88
C THR A 306 -2.16 16.63 25.40
N LEU A 307 -1.90 17.69 24.65
CA LEU A 307 -1.46 17.61 23.24
C LEU A 307 -0.02 17.06 23.19
N PRO A 308 0.35 16.31 22.14
CA PRO A 308 1.73 15.91 21.94
C PRO A 308 2.58 17.10 21.48
N THR A 309 3.90 16.92 21.41
CA THR A 309 4.80 17.95 20.86
C THR A 309 4.39 18.33 19.44
N ALA A 310 4.29 19.64 19.19
CA ALA A 310 4.02 20.20 17.88
C ALA A 310 5.26 20.11 16.96
N VAL A 311 6.46 20.12 17.55
CA VAL A 311 7.73 20.09 16.81
C VAL A 311 7.85 18.78 16.02
N GLY A 312 8.00 18.90 14.70
CA GLY A 312 8.07 17.74 13.80
C GLY A 312 6.70 17.14 13.42
N ALA A 313 5.59 17.71 13.90
CA ALA A 313 4.22 17.23 13.62
C ALA A 313 3.42 18.16 12.69
N SER A 314 4.09 18.96 11.85
CA SER A 314 3.44 19.95 10.97
C SER A 314 2.28 19.36 10.16
N GLY A 315 1.11 19.99 10.21
CA GLY A 315 -0.12 19.54 9.55
C GLY A 315 -0.89 18.45 10.31
N GLY A 316 -0.33 17.92 11.41
CA GLY A 316 -0.98 16.98 12.31
C GLY A 316 -2.22 17.59 12.97
N LYS A 317 -3.29 16.81 13.13
CA LYS A 317 -4.59 17.30 13.61
C LYS A 317 -5.08 16.51 14.81
N ILE A 318 -5.66 17.20 15.79
CA ILE A 318 -6.31 16.58 16.95
C ILE A 318 -7.66 17.25 17.16
N THR A 319 -8.69 16.48 17.48
CA THR A 319 -10.01 17.01 17.84
C THR A 319 -10.31 16.64 19.29
N VAL A 320 -10.72 17.61 20.09
CA VAL A 320 -11.17 17.36 21.47
C VAL A 320 -12.59 17.85 21.61
N LYS A 321 -13.47 17.01 22.14
CA LYS A 321 -14.87 17.33 22.41
C LYS A 321 -15.22 16.99 23.85
N ASN A 322 -15.77 17.96 24.56
CA ASN A 322 -16.41 17.71 25.84
C ASN A 322 -17.77 17.05 25.61
N VAL A 323 -17.92 15.79 26.02
CA VAL A 323 -19.18 15.04 25.91
C VAL A 323 -19.94 14.96 27.23
N GLY A 324 -19.40 15.52 28.32
CA GLY A 324 -19.99 15.53 29.66
C GLY A 324 -20.28 16.93 30.19
N VAL A 325 -20.59 17.03 31.49
CA VAL A 325 -20.96 18.29 32.18
C VAL A 325 -19.79 18.96 32.92
N GLY A 326 -18.63 18.30 32.99
CA GLY A 326 -17.43 18.86 33.62
C GLY A 326 -16.62 19.73 32.65
N THR A 327 -15.50 20.30 33.11
CA THR A 327 -14.61 21.13 32.28
C THR A 327 -13.43 20.30 31.80
N ILE A 328 -13.15 20.33 30.50
CA ILE A 328 -11.97 19.69 29.91
C ILE A 328 -10.89 20.74 29.71
N THR A 329 -9.72 20.51 30.29
CA THR A 329 -8.53 21.31 30.03
C THR A 329 -7.76 20.66 28.88
N VAL A 330 -7.42 21.41 27.85
CA VAL A 330 -6.53 20.97 26.76
C VAL A 330 -5.18 21.63 27.00
N ALA A 331 -4.23 20.83 27.47
CA ALA A 331 -2.91 21.29 27.88
C ALA A 331 -1.86 21.11 26.78
N GLN A 332 -0.85 21.97 26.77
CA GLN A 332 0.27 21.92 25.84
C GLN A 332 1.40 21.02 26.36
N ALA A 333 2.23 20.51 25.45
CA ALA A 333 3.46 19.80 25.82
C ALA A 333 4.57 20.81 26.21
N GLY A 334 5.05 20.73 27.45
CA GLY A 334 6.20 21.51 27.89
C GLY A 334 5.97 23.02 27.83
N THR A 335 6.74 23.72 27.00
CA THR A 335 6.68 25.20 26.83
C THR A 335 6.10 25.62 25.49
N GLU A 336 5.48 24.70 24.74
CA GLU A 336 4.84 25.01 23.47
C GLU A 336 3.58 25.88 23.68
N THR A 337 3.07 26.44 22.59
CA THR A 337 1.92 27.36 22.65
C THR A 337 0.78 26.90 21.75
N THR A 338 -0.44 27.29 22.10
CA THR A 338 -1.64 27.18 21.26
C THR A 338 -2.07 28.59 20.83
N ASP A 339 -2.17 28.87 19.53
CA ASP A 339 -2.41 30.21 18.96
C ASP A 339 -1.45 31.28 19.55
N GLY A 340 -0.20 30.89 19.83
CA GLY A 340 0.82 31.76 20.44
C GLY A 340 0.65 32.03 21.94
N SER A 341 -0.32 31.41 22.60
CA SER A 341 -0.54 31.49 24.06
C SER A 341 0.03 30.27 24.79
N ALA A 342 0.73 30.50 25.91
CA ALA A 342 1.20 29.46 26.84
C ALA A 342 0.14 29.04 27.87
N THR A 343 -1.08 29.55 27.76
CA THR A 343 -2.20 29.19 28.63
C THR A 343 -3.00 28.06 28.00
N ASP A 344 -3.36 27.05 28.80
CA ASP A 344 -4.20 25.93 28.40
C ASP A 344 -5.58 26.38 27.88
N THR A 345 -6.13 25.62 26.94
CA THR A 345 -7.46 25.87 26.37
C THR A 345 -8.52 25.10 27.16
N THR A 346 -9.63 25.73 27.56
CA THR A 346 -10.69 25.03 28.31
C THR A 346 -11.97 24.82 27.48
N LEU A 347 -12.56 23.63 27.57
CA LEU A 347 -13.88 23.29 27.04
C LEU A 347 -14.86 23.11 28.22
N ALA A 348 -15.50 24.20 28.63
CA ALA A 348 -16.30 24.26 29.86
C ALA A 348 -17.76 23.83 29.68
N THR A 349 -18.28 23.80 28.45
CA THR A 349 -19.67 23.42 28.18
C THR A 349 -19.77 22.08 27.47
N THR A 350 -20.82 21.32 27.79
CA THR A 350 -21.13 20.07 27.08
C THR A 350 -21.29 20.33 25.60
N LYS A 351 -20.79 19.41 24.77
CA LYS A 351 -20.74 19.43 23.30
C LYS A 351 -19.74 20.40 22.69
N GLN A 352 -19.09 21.25 23.48
CA GLN A 352 -18.04 22.13 22.97
C GLN A 352 -16.89 21.29 22.40
N ALA A 353 -16.46 21.65 21.19
CA ALA A 353 -15.35 20.99 20.51
C ALA A 353 -14.36 22.00 19.95
N ARG A 354 -13.09 21.59 19.88
CA ARG A 354 -12.01 22.31 19.22
C ARG A 354 -11.19 21.35 18.37
N ARG A 355 -10.78 21.82 17.19
CA ARG A 355 -9.79 21.15 16.36
C ARG A 355 -8.49 21.93 16.42
N PHE A 356 -7.42 21.21 16.72
CA PHE A 356 -6.06 21.71 16.79
C PHE A 356 -5.29 21.20 15.57
N MET A 357 -4.42 22.04 15.00
CA MET A 357 -3.49 21.67 13.93
C MET A 357 -2.08 22.19 14.27
N SER A 358 -1.06 21.33 14.17
CA SER A 358 0.32 21.76 14.38
C SER A 358 0.85 22.52 13.15
N ASP A 359 1.59 23.60 13.38
CA ASP A 359 2.36 24.32 12.35
C ASP A 359 3.86 23.92 12.33
N GLY A 360 4.23 22.91 13.12
CA GLY A 360 5.61 22.46 13.30
C GLY A 360 6.37 23.18 14.43
N VAL A 361 5.76 24.14 15.12
CA VAL A 361 6.33 24.87 16.26
C VAL A 361 5.36 24.90 17.45
N GLY A 362 4.07 25.13 17.20
CA GLY A 362 2.99 25.11 18.17
C GLY A 362 1.68 24.60 17.55
N TRP A 363 0.61 24.62 18.34
CA TRP A 363 -0.71 24.20 17.90
C TRP A 363 -1.58 25.41 17.53
N GLN A 364 -2.40 25.27 16.50
CA GLN A 364 -3.33 26.30 16.01
C GLN A 364 -4.77 25.80 16.15
N ILE A 365 -5.68 26.64 16.66
CA ILE A 365 -7.10 26.30 16.72
C ILE A 365 -7.73 26.60 15.36
N MET A 366 -8.16 25.56 14.66
CA MET A 366 -8.67 25.70 13.29
C MET A 366 -10.17 26.00 13.26
N GLU A 367 -10.93 25.40 14.19
CA GLU A 367 -12.40 25.48 14.20
C GLU A 367 -12.94 25.44 15.64
N ALA A 368 -13.93 26.28 15.92
CA ALA A 368 -14.67 26.32 17.17
C ALA A 368 -16.15 26.01 16.90
N TYR A 369 -16.62 24.85 17.36
CA TYR A 369 -18.04 24.51 17.32
C TYR A 369 -18.66 24.77 18.69
N LEU A 370 -19.79 25.48 18.70
CA LEU A 370 -20.60 25.78 19.89
C LEU A 370 -21.57 24.63 20.20
#